data_AF-A0AAD7X0Y5-F1
#
_entry.id   AF-A0AAD7X0Y5-F1
#
_cell.length_a   1.000
_cell.length_b   1.000
_cell.length_c   1.000
_cell.angle_alpha   90.00
_cell.angle_beta   90.00
_cell.angle_gamma   90.00
#
_symmetry.space_group_name_H-M   'P 1'
#
loop_
_entity.id
_entity.type
_entity.pdbx_description
1 polymer ?
#
loop_
_entity_poly.entity_id
_entity_poly.type
_entity_poly.pdbx_seq_one_letter_code
_entity_poly.pdbx_strand_id
1 'polypeptide(L)'
;MQAVRKAKVGYFKEQFSLCGSDPKRFWKTASELRAYMESKGADVSEENLEGGLHVDLAQIIEACNFCLKDNDKDVESVMNSIVSLLLVLETEKQEVLIESLCEKLVKFRKGEHPSLRMQL
;
A
#
# COMPACT_ATOMS: atom_id res chain seq x y z
N MET A 1 2.71 11.78 -24.33
CA MET A 1 2.24 10.96 -23.19
C MET A 1 2.05 9.47 -23.49
N GLN A 2 1.72 9.03 -24.72
CA GLN A 2 1.59 7.59 -25.06
C GLN A 2 2.90 6.77 -25.05
N ALA A 3 4.05 7.39 -25.35
CA ALA A 3 5.34 6.68 -25.40
C ALA A 3 5.82 6.21 -24.01
N VAL A 4 5.59 7.02 -22.98
CA VAL A 4 5.93 6.68 -21.59
C VAL A 4 5.05 5.52 -21.09
N ARG A 5 3.77 5.49 -21.49
CA ARG A 5 2.86 4.36 -21.17
C ARG A 5 3.32 3.05 -21.81
N LYS A 6 3.77 3.05 -23.08
CA LYS A 6 4.31 1.85 -23.74
C LYS A 6 5.61 1.37 -23.09
N ALA A 7 6.50 2.28 -22.70
CA ALA A 7 7.74 1.93 -22.01
C ALA A 7 7.46 1.29 -20.64
N LYS A 8 6.46 1.79 -19.90
CA LYS A 8 6.09 1.29 -18.58
C LYS A 8 5.35 -0.06 -18.65
N VAL A 9 4.45 -0.26 -19.61
CA VAL A 9 3.82 -1.57 -19.88
C VAL A 9 4.84 -2.62 -20.32
N GLY A 10 5.84 -2.21 -21.13
CA GLY A 10 6.98 -3.06 -21.51
C GLY A 10 7.84 -3.45 -20.32
N TYR A 11 8.31 -2.48 -19.54
CA TYR A 11 9.07 -2.72 -18.30
C TYR A 11 8.32 -3.60 -17.31
N PHE A 12 7.00 -3.43 -17.22
CA PHE A 12 6.17 -4.18 -16.29
C PHE A 12 5.98 -5.63 -16.73
N LYS A 13 5.71 -5.88 -18.02
CA LYS A 13 5.70 -7.25 -18.59
C LYS A 13 7.06 -7.92 -18.46
N GLU A 14 8.13 -7.17 -18.61
CA GLU A 14 9.50 -7.66 -18.52
C GLU A 14 9.90 -7.93 -17.06
N GLN A 15 9.51 -7.09 -16.09
CA GLN A 15 9.70 -7.36 -14.65
C GLN A 15 8.87 -8.56 -14.17
N PHE A 16 7.62 -8.71 -14.62
CA PHE A 16 6.80 -9.89 -14.31
C PHE A 16 7.33 -11.17 -14.97
N SER A 17 8.00 -11.04 -16.12
CA SER A 17 8.65 -12.16 -16.83
C SER A 17 10.03 -12.50 -16.26
N LEU A 18 10.78 -11.52 -15.74
CA LEU A 18 12.11 -11.69 -15.16
C LEU A 18 12.05 -12.13 -13.69
N CYS A 19 11.02 -11.71 -12.96
CA CYS A 19 10.70 -12.19 -11.63
C CYS A 19 9.51 -13.13 -11.76
N GLY A 20 9.74 -14.44 -11.85
CA GLY A 20 8.70 -15.49 -12.01
C GLY A 20 7.72 -15.61 -10.83
N SER A 21 7.23 -14.50 -10.31
CA SER A 21 6.26 -14.39 -9.22
C SER A 21 4.87 -14.61 -9.82
N ASP A 22 4.28 -15.76 -9.52
CA ASP A 22 2.87 -16.06 -9.77
C ASP A 22 2.01 -14.84 -9.38
N PRO A 23 1.12 -14.32 -10.26
CA PRO A 23 0.20 -13.23 -9.92
C PRO A 23 -0.55 -13.44 -8.60
N LYS A 24 -0.75 -14.71 -8.20
CA LYS A 24 -1.33 -15.10 -6.91
C LYS A 24 -0.53 -14.62 -5.70
N ARG A 25 0.78 -14.38 -5.84
CA ARG A 25 1.64 -13.92 -4.73
C ARG A 25 1.20 -12.56 -4.20
N PHE A 26 0.83 -11.63 -5.07
CA PHE A 26 0.39 -10.30 -4.66
C PHE A 26 -0.97 -10.35 -3.95
N TRP A 27 -1.88 -11.21 -4.43
CA TRP A 27 -3.14 -11.49 -3.76
C TRP A 27 -2.94 -12.14 -2.39
N LYS A 28 -1.98 -13.06 -2.27
CA LYS A 28 -1.62 -13.65 -0.98
C LYS A 28 -1.11 -12.59 0.00
N THR A 29 -0.20 -11.72 -0.44
CA THR A 29 0.31 -10.62 0.41
C THR A 29 -0.81 -9.65 0.82
N ALA A 30 -1.74 -9.31 -0.07
CA ALA A 30 -2.88 -8.46 0.27
C ALA A 30 -3.79 -9.11 1.32
N SER A 31 -4.07 -10.41 1.18
CA SER A 31 -4.85 -11.18 2.16
C SER A 31 -4.14 -11.28 3.52
N GLU A 32 -2.83 -11.54 3.54
CA GLU A 32 -2.03 -11.59 4.77
C GLU A 32 -2.02 -10.23 5.50
N LEU A 33 -1.91 -9.12 4.76
CA LEU A 33 -1.99 -7.77 5.33
C LEU A 33 -3.38 -7.48 5.93
N ARG A 34 -4.46 -7.88 5.26
CA ARG A 34 -5.82 -7.70 5.80
C ARG A 34 -6.02 -8.49 7.08
N ALA A 35 -5.65 -9.77 7.11
CA ALA A 35 -5.73 -10.59 8.32
C ALA A 35 -4.88 -10.00 9.47
N TYR A 36 -3.69 -9.47 9.15
CA TYR A 36 -2.88 -8.79 10.15
C TYR A 36 -3.57 -7.53 10.69
N MET A 37 -4.13 -6.68 9.83
CA MET A 37 -4.83 -5.46 10.22
C MET A 37 -6.09 -5.76 11.04
N GLU A 38 -6.84 -6.81 10.68
CA GLU A 38 -7.99 -7.30 11.45
C GLU A 38 -7.56 -7.71 12.87
N SER A 39 -6.44 -8.42 13.00
CA SER A 39 -5.87 -8.78 14.31
C SER A 39 -5.48 -7.56 15.18
N LYS A 40 -5.29 -6.39 14.55
CA LYS A 40 -5.01 -5.10 15.21
C LYS A 40 -6.27 -4.28 15.48
N GLY A 41 -7.45 -4.78 15.12
CA GLY A 41 -8.75 -4.13 15.33
C GLY A 41 -9.23 -3.27 14.17
N ALA A 42 -8.66 -3.44 12.97
CA ALA A 42 -9.19 -2.79 11.77
C ALA A 42 -10.42 -3.53 11.25
N ASP A 43 -11.44 -2.78 10.82
CA ASP A 43 -12.60 -3.32 10.12
C ASP A 43 -12.28 -3.44 8.62
N VAL A 44 -11.74 -4.59 8.24
CA VAL A 44 -11.34 -4.92 6.86
C VAL A 44 -12.10 -6.14 6.36
N SER A 45 -12.37 -6.19 5.06
CA SER A 45 -13.08 -7.32 4.46
C SER A 45 -12.19 -8.57 4.46
N GLU A 46 -12.73 -9.73 4.86
CA GLU A 46 -12.04 -11.02 4.73
C GLU A 46 -11.93 -11.48 3.26
N GLU A 47 -12.88 -11.10 2.41
CA GLU A 47 -12.94 -11.51 1.01
C GLU A 47 -12.32 -10.48 0.07
N ASN A 48 -11.76 -10.92 -1.07
CA ASN A 48 -11.25 -10.02 -2.11
C ASN A 48 -12.36 -9.08 -2.57
N LEU A 49 -12.08 -7.79 -2.61
CA LEU A 49 -13.07 -6.80 -3.04
C LEU A 49 -13.29 -6.91 -4.56
N GLU A 50 -14.56 -6.80 -4.96
CA GLU A 50 -14.92 -6.71 -6.37
C GLU A 50 -14.29 -5.44 -6.95
N GLY A 51 -13.30 -5.62 -7.84
CA GLY A 51 -12.56 -4.51 -8.43
C GLY A 51 -11.07 -4.78 -8.61
N GLY A 52 -10.51 -5.82 -7.99
CA GLY A 52 -9.13 -6.20 -8.21
C GLY A 52 -8.18 -5.68 -7.12
N LEU A 53 -6.89 -6.00 -7.24
CA LEU A 53 -5.87 -5.73 -6.22
C LEU A 53 -5.78 -4.26 -5.77
N HIS A 54 -6.08 -3.31 -6.67
CA HIS A 54 -6.05 -1.88 -6.33
C HIS A 54 -7.13 -1.47 -5.31
N VAL A 55 -8.27 -2.15 -5.30
CA VAL A 55 -9.35 -1.91 -4.33
C VAL A 55 -8.98 -2.50 -2.98
N ASP A 56 -8.46 -3.73 -2.96
CA ASP A 56 -7.89 -4.35 -1.75
C ASP A 56 -6.79 -3.45 -1.15
N LEU A 57 -5.88 -2.94 -1.99
CA LEU A 57 -4.79 -2.08 -1.52
C LEU A 57 -5.30 -0.74 -0.99
N ALA A 58 -6.37 -0.19 -1.55
CA ALA A 58 -7.00 1.02 -1.01
C ALA A 58 -7.53 0.79 0.42
N GLN A 59 -8.20 -0.36 0.65
CA GLN A 59 -8.68 -0.73 1.99
C GLN A 59 -7.51 -0.99 2.96
N ILE A 60 -6.45 -1.66 2.51
CA ILE A 60 -5.22 -1.89 3.30
C ILE A 60 -4.57 -0.55 3.69
N ILE A 61 -4.46 0.40 2.76
CA ILE A 61 -3.96 1.75 3.06
C ILE A 61 -4.90 2.47 4.04
N GLU A 62 -6.21 2.25 3.96
CA GLU A 62 -7.16 2.81 4.93
C GLU A 62 -6.88 2.32 6.35
N ALA A 63 -6.66 1.01 6.49
CA ALA A 63 -6.42 0.32 7.75
C ALA A 63 -4.96 0.36 8.25
N CYS A 64 -3.99 0.84 7.45
CA CYS A 64 -2.58 0.77 7.85
C CYS A 64 -2.27 1.58 9.13
N ASN A 65 -3.10 2.58 9.46
CA ASN A 65 -3.00 3.35 10.71
C ASN A 65 -2.99 2.49 11.98
N PHE A 66 -3.61 1.30 11.96
CA PHE A 66 -3.61 0.37 13.09
C PHE A 66 -2.23 -0.28 13.30
N CYS A 67 -1.44 -0.43 12.24
CA CYS A 67 -0.08 -0.98 12.27
C CYS A 67 0.97 0.08 12.61
N LEU A 68 0.71 1.36 12.30
CA LEU A 68 1.66 2.46 12.54
C LEU A 68 1.99 2.72 14.02
N LYS A 69 1.26 2.08 14.95
CA LYS A 69 1.50 2.14 16.40
C LYS A 69 2.36 0.99 16.93
N ASP A 70 2.71 0.02 16.08
CA ASP A 70 3.54 -1.12 16.46
C ASP A 70 5.03 -0.73 16.55
N ASN A 71 5.89 -1.70 16.86
CA ASN A 71 7.33 -1.47 16.85
C ASN A 71 7.85 -1.19 15.43
N ASP A 72 9.01 -0.55 15.34
CA ASP A 72 9.62 -0.13 14.06
C ASP A 72 9.76 -1.26 13.04
N LYS A 73 10.02 -2.50 13.50
CA LYS A 73 10.22 -3.67 12.62
C LYS A 73 8.91 -4.10 11.96
N ASP A 74 7.83 -4.13 12.74
CA ASP A 74 6.51 -4.49 12.24
C ASP A 74 5.98 -3.41 11.28
N VAL A 75 6.19 -2.13 11.63
CA VAL A 75 5.87 -0.99 10.76
C VAL A 75 6.65 -1.08 9.45
N GLU A 76 7.97 -1.29 9.50
CA GLU A 76 8.81 -1.44 8.31
C GLU A 76 8.34 -2.59 7.42
N SER A 77 8.03 -3.75 8.01
CA SER A 77 7.56 -4.94 7.30
C SER A 77 6.23 -4.68 6.56
N VAL A 78 5.26 -4.06 7.25
CA VAL A 78 3.96 -3.70 6.66
C VAL A 78 4.15 -2.68 5.52
N MET A 79 4.95 -1.64 5.74
CA MET A 79 5.21 -0.61 4.74
C MET A 79 5.93 -1.17 3.51
N ASN A 80 6.90 -2.05 3.69
CA ASN A 80 7.59 -2.71 2.58
C ASN A 80 6.62 -3.57 1.76
N SER A 81 5.66 -4.23 2.41
CA SER A 81 4.63 -5.01 1.73
C SER A 81 3.67 -4.12 0.95
N ILE A 82 3.21 -3.01 1.52
CA ILE A 82 2.35 -2.01 0.84
C ILE A 82 3.07 -1.42 -0.37
N VAL A 83 4.34 -1.00 -0.23
CA VAL A 83 5.14 -0.45 -1.33
C VAL A 83 5.33 -1.50 -2.43
N SER A 84 5.60 -2.75 -2.07
CA SER A 84 5.70 -3.85 -3.04
C SER A 84 4.42 -4.05 -3.84
N LEU A 85 3.24 -3.93 -3.21
CA LEU A 85 1.95 -3.99 -3.90
C LEU A 85 1.71 -2.76 -4.78
N LEU A 86 2.09 -1.57 -4.34
CA LEU A 86 1.99 -0.34 -5.14
C LEU A 86 2.80 -0.42 -6.44
N LEU A 87 3.99 -1.04 -6.40
CA LEU A 87 4.86 -1.19 -7.57
C LEU A 87 4.23 -2.04 -8.68
N VAL A 88 3.23 -2.87 -8.34
CA VAL A 88 2.59 -3.82 -9.25
C VAL A 88 1.36 -3.22 -9.95
N LEU A 89 0.89 -2.06 -9.51
CA LEU A 89 -0.30 -1.44 -10.06
C LEU A 89 0.01 -0.60 -11.30
N GLU A 90 -1.01 -0.44 -12.15
CA GLU A 90 -0.98 0.52 -13.26
C GLU A 90 -0.74 1.93 -12.72
N THR A 91 0.06 2.72 -13.45
CA THR A 91 0.54 4.04 -12.98
C THR A 91 -0.58 4.98 -12.52
N GLU A 92 -1.72 4.99 -13.22
CA GLU A 92 -2.85 5.86 -12.87
C GLU A 92 -3.45 5.50 -11.50
N LYS A 93 -3.57 4.20 -11.19
CA LYS A 93 -4.05 3.73 -9.87
C LYS A 93 -2.98 3.85 -8.79
N GLN A 94 -1.72 3.63 -9.18
CA GLN A 94 -0.57 3.74 -8.29
C GLN A 94 -0.41 5.16 -7.75
N GLU A 95 -0.46 6.20 -8.59
CA GLU A 95 -0.30 7.60 -8.18
C GLU A 95 -1.37 8.01 -7.15
N VAL A 96 -2.63 7.66 -7.40
CA VAL A 96 -3.75 7.93 -6.48
C VAL A 96 -3.54 7.26 -5.11
N LEU A 97 -3.08 6.00 -5.09
CA LEU A 97 -2.86 5.27 -3.85
C LEU A 97 -1.61 5.74 -3.10
N ILE A 98 -0.57 6.18 -3.82
CA ILE A 98 0.62 6.82 -3.22
C ILE A 98 0.22 8.11 -2.51
N GLU A 99 -0.59 8.95 -3.14
CA GLU A 99 -1.09 10.20 -2.53
C GLU A 99 -1.88 9.90 -1.25
N SER A 100 -2.82 8.94 -1.31
CA SER A 100 -3.59 8.50 -0.14
C SER A 100 -2.71 8.01 1.01
N LEU A 101 -1.71 7.18 0.71
CA LEU A 101 -0.76 6.67 1.70
C LEU A 101 0.05 7.81 2.32
N CYS A 102 0.59 8.72 1.51
CA CYS A 102 1.36 9.86 1.98
C CYS A 102 0.53 10.76 2.90
N GLU A 103 -0.71 11.07 2.50
CA GLU A 103 -1.62 11.86 3.32
C GLU A 103 -1.86 11.23 4.69
N LYS A 104 -2.07 9.91 4.74
CA LYS A 104 -2.24 9.18 6.00
C LYS A 104 -1.01 9.25 6.88
N LEU A 105 0.17 9.00 6.33
CA LEU A 105 1.42 9.08 7.08
C LEU A 105 1.67 10.49 7.63
N VAL A 106 1.31 11.53 6.88
CA VAL A 106 1.41 12.92 7.35
C VAL A 106 0.39 13.20 8.47
N LYS A 107 -0.87 12.76 8.31
CA LYS A 107 -1.93 12.91 9.32
C LYS A 107 -1.59 12.16 10.61
N PHE A 108 -1.07 10.94 10.51
CA PHE A 108 -0.63 10.13 11.65
C PHE A 108 0.49 10.84 12.44
N ARG A 109 1.55 11.29 11.76
CA ARG A 109 2.64 12.05 12.40
C ARG A 109 2.20 13.38 13.00
N LYS A 110 1.24 14.08 12.38
CA LYS A 110 0.65 15.31 12.94
C LYS A 110 -0.22 15.05 14.18
N GLY A 111 -0.77 13.85 14.33
CA GLY A 111 -1.53 13.44 15.52
C GLY A 111 -0.63 13.11 16.72
N GLU A 112 0.58 12.60 16.48
CA GLU A 112 1.55 12.27 17.55
C GLU A 112 2.51 13.41 17.91
N HIS A 113 2.70 14.38 17.02
CA HIS A 113 3.49 15.57 17.32
C HIS A 113 2.55 16.76 17.55
N PRO A 114 2.24 17.17 18.81
CA PRO A 114 1.75 18.51 19.03
C PRO A 114 2.74 19.43 18.33
N SER A 115 2.21 20.24 17.42
CA SER A 115 2.98 21.06 16.50
C SER A 115 4.12 21.73 17.26
N LEU A 116 5.36 21.60 16.78
CA LEU A 116 6.44 22.47 17.21
C LEU A 116 5.94 23.90 16.97
N ARG A 117 5.41 24.53 18.01
CA ARG A 117 5.05 25.93 17.97
C ARG A 117 6.38 26.66 17.92
N MET A 118 6.75 27.13 16.73
CA MET A 118 7.67 28.25 16.63
C MET A 118 7.02 29.41 17.36
N GLN A 119 7.48 29.66 18.58
CA GLN A 119 7.31 30.94 19.23
C GLN A 119 8.31 31.88 18.54
N LEU A 120 7.78 32.72 17.66
CA LEU A 120 8.42 33.95 17.21
C LEU A 120 8.02 35.06 18.19
#